data_AF-A0A3A4QWA2-F1
#
_entry.id   AF-A0A3A4QWA2-F1
#
_cell.length_a   1.000
_cell.length_b   1.000
_cell.length_c   1.000
_cell.angle_alpha   90.00
_cell.angle_beta   90.00
_cell.angle_gamma   90.00
#
_symmetry.space_group_name_H-M   'P 1'
#
loop_
_entity.id
_entity.type
_entity.pdbx_description
1 polymer ?
#
loop_
_entity_poly.entity_id
_entity_poly.type
_entity_poly.pdbx_seq_one_letter_code
_entity_poly.pdbx_strand_id
1 'polypeptide(L)'
;MTPQKTVAFTYDASGNLTGYDDGVTSTAYGYDAASRKIAETVNFGPFTKTNAHTYYPNNRKLSFTDRHIVHNLDASVMLEGSSNAGPWIQYNPRFRQVYQWRESG
;
A
#
# COMPACT_ATOMS: atom_id res chain seq x y z
N MET A 1 4.39 -38.76 1.02
CA MET A 1 4.46 -37.45 1.71
C MET A 1 3.21 -36.68 1.37
N THR A 2 2.35 -36.38 2.34
CA THR A 2 1.19 -35.51 2.16
C THR A 2 1.62 -34.06 2.36
N PRO A 3 1.27 -33.12 1.46
CA PRO A 3 1.63 -31.72 1.66
C PRO A 3 1.00 -31.21 2.96
N GLN A 4 1.82 -30.68 3.85
CA GLN A 4 1.40 -30.19 5.16
C GLN A 4 0.61 -28.86 5.06
N LYS A 5 0.71 -28.17 3.92
CA LYS A 5 0.00 -26.92 3.61
C LYS A 5 -0.03 -26.71 2.09
N THR A 6 -1.16 -26.24 1.55
CA THR A 6 -1.29 -25.82 0.16
C THR A 6 -1.41 -24.31 0.11
N VAL A 7 -0.73 -23.66 -0.83
CA VAL A 7 -0.85 -22.22 -1.08
C VAL A 7 -1.28 -22.01 -2.53
N ALA A 8 -2.41 -21.34 -2.72
CA ALA A 8 -2.88 -20.92 -4.04
C ALA A 8 -2.34 -19.52 -4.34
N PHE A 9 -1.88 -19.31 -5.57
CA PHE A 9 -1.40 -18.01 -6.05
C PHE A 9 -2.24 -17.57 -7.25
N THR A 10 -2.57 -16.29 -7.32
CA THR A 10 -3.26 -15.68 -8.46
C THR A 10 -2.38 -14.64 -9.13
N TYR A 11 -2.48 -14.54 -10.45
CA TYR A 11 -1.66 -13.64 -11.25
C TYR A 11 -2.52 -12.84 -12.24
N ASP A 12 -2.10 -11.62 -12.55
CA ASP A 12 -2.65 -10.86 -13.66
C ASP A 12 -2.08 -11.33 -15.02
N ALA A 13 -2.58 -10.75 -16.11
CA ALA A 13 -2.13 -11.07 -17.47
C ALA A 13 -0.65 -10.70 -17.74
N SER A 14 -0.08 -9.81 -16.94
CA SER A 14 1.33 -9.41 -17.01
C SER A 14 2.23 -10.32 -16.17
N GLY A 15 1.65 -11.30 -15.46
CA GLY A 15 2.37 -12.22 -14.58
C GLY A 15 2.68 -11.65 -13.19
N ASN A 16 2.10 -10.51 -12.81
CA ASN A 16 2.24 -9.99 -11.46
C ASN A 16 1.36 -10.80 -10.51
N LEU A 17 1.91 -11.16 -9.35
CA LEU A 17 1.17 -11.86 -8.30
C LEU A 17 0.07 -10.95 -7.75
N THR A 18 -1.20 -11.26 -7.99
CA THR A 18 -2.35 -10.46 -7.51
C THR A 18 -2.88 -10.91 -6.16
N GLY A 19 -2.50 -12.11 -5.71
CA GLY A 19 -2.91 -12.61 -4.42
C GLY A 19 -2.36 -13.99 -4.11
N TYR A 20 -2.48 -14.36 -2.85
CA TYR A 20 -2.27 -15.73 -2.39
C TYR A 20 -3.38 -16.11 -1.39
N ASP A 21 -3.60 -17.40 -1.22
CA ASP A 21 -4.40 -17.98 -0.15
C ASP A 21 -3.69 -19.23 0.37
N ASP A 22 -3.38 -19.27 1.66
CA ASP A 22 -2.68 -20.39 2.29
C ASP A 22 -3.55 -21.18 3.28
N GLY A 23 -4.86 -20.95 3.25
CA GLY A 23 -5.87 -21.50 4.16
C GLY A 23 -5.94 -20.83 5.54
N VAL A 24 -5.01 -19.92 5.86
CA VAL A 24 -4.96 -19.18 7.13
C VAL A 24 -5.00 -17.67 6.89
N THR A 25 -4.22 -17.22 5.92
CA THR A 25 -4.17 -15.83 5.47
C THR A 25 -4.35 -15.78 3.96
N SER A 26 -4.95 -14.69 3.51
CA SER A 26 -5.03 -14.38 2.09
C SER A 26 -4.61 -12.95 1.85
N THR A 27 -4.26 -12.65 0.60
CA THR A 27 -3.82 -11.29 0.26
C THR A 27 -4.37 -10.84 -1.07
N ALA A 28 -4.54 -9.53 -1.20
CA ALA A 28 -4.81 -8.85 -2.45
C ALA A 28 -3.71 -7.81 -2.71
N TYR A 29 -3.09 -7.90 -3.89
CA TYR A 29 -2.07 -6.98 -4.36
C TYR A 29 -2.62 -6.09 -5.48
N GLY A 30 -2.37 -4.79 -5.38
CA GLY A 30 -2.67 -3.82 -6.43
C GLY A 30 -1.39 -3.34 -7.09
N TYR A 31 -1.42 -3.17 -8.41
CA TYR A 31 -0.30 -2.70 -9.22
C TYR A 31 -0.68 -1.48 -10.05
N ASP A 32 0.30 -0.62 -10.33
CA ASP A 32 0.16 0.40 -11.35
C ASP A 32 0.52 -0.13 -12.76
N ALA A 33 0.34 0.71 -13.79
CA ALA A 33 0.61 0.35 -15.18
C ALA A 33 2.08 -0.02 -15.47
N ALA A 34 3.00 0.33 -14.57
CA ALA A 34 4.42 -0.04 -14.67
C ALA A 34 4.73 -1.34 -13.89
N SER A 35 3.71 -2.11 -13.49
CA SER A 35 3.83 -3.34 -12.70
C SER A 35 4.51 -3.14 -11.34
N ARG A 36 4.23 -2.00 -10.69
CA ARG A 36 4.75 -1.68 -9.36
C ARG A 36 3.65 -1.82 -8.33
N LYS A 37 3.94 -2.52 -7.22
CA LYS A 37 2.95 -2.78 -6.17
C LYS A 37 2.57 -1.48 -5.45
N ILE A 38 1.33 -1.02 -5.64
CA ILE A 38 0.77 0.19 -5.01
C ILE A 38 -0.10 -0.13 -3.80
N ALA A 39 -0.57 -1.37 -3.66
CA ALA A 39 -1.39 -1.80 -2.53
C ALA A 39 -1.11 -3.26 -2.15
N GLU A 40 -1.21 -3.54 -0.86
CA GLU A 40 -1.17 -4.87 -0.28
C GLU A 40 -2.17 -4.92 0.87
N THR A 41 -3.18 -5.78 0.75
CA THR A 41 -4.15 -6.04 1.81
C THR A 41 -4.06 -7.49 2.23
N VAL A 42 -3.55 -7.74 3.43
CA VAL A 42 -3.49 -9.07 4.03
C VAL A 42 -4.71 -9.27 4.92
N ASN A 43 -5.45 -10.35 4.68
CA ASN A 43 -6.54 -10.82 5.53
C ASN A 43 -6.01 -11.90 6.48
N PHE A 44 -6.13 -11.66 7.78
CA PHE A 44 -5.75 -12.60 8.84
C PHE A 44 -6.93 -13.40 9.37
N GLY A 45 -8.14 -13.19 8.83
CA GLY A 45 -9.41 -13.70 9.34
C GLY A 45 -10.18 -12.61 10.11
N PRO A 46 -9.88 -12.37 11.39
CA PRO A 46 -10.64 -11.43 12.22
C PRO A 46 -10.34 -9.96 11.89
N PHE A 47 -9.27 -9.67 11.16
CA PHE A 47 -8.94 -8.31 10.71
C PHE A 47 -8.08 -8.35 9.45
N THR A 48 -8.02 -7.20 8.77
CA THR A 48 -7.16 -6.97 7.61
C THR A 48 -6.10 -5.91 7.93
N LYS A 49 -4.92 -6.02 7.32
CA LYS A 49 -3.92 -4.96 7.28
C LYS A 49 -3.69 -4.52 5.85
N THR A 50 -3.76 -3.22 5.62
CA THR A 50 -3.50 -2.62 4.31
C THR A 50 -2.28 -1.71 4.38
N ASN A 51 -1.34 -1.95 3.47
CA ASN A 51 -0.24 -1.05 3.18
C ASN A 51 -0.42 -0.50 1.75
N ALA A 52 -0.12 0.77 1.56
CA ALA A 52 -0.18 1.41 0.25
C ALA A 52 1.15 2.10 -0.07
N HIS A 53 1.47 2.23 -1.35
CA HIS A 53 2.70 2.84 -1.84
C HIS A 53 2.42 3.73 -3.03
N THR A 54 3.15 4.83 -3.11
CA THR A 54 3.23 5.63 -4.34
C THR A 54 4.68 5.80 -4.76
N TYR A 55 4.88 6.08 -6.04
CA TYR A 55 6.19 6.14 -6.65
C TYR A 55 6.32 7.39 -7.53
N TYR A 56 7.53 7.93 -7.57
CA TYR A 56 7.94 8.86 -8.59
C TYR A 56 8.04 8.16 -9.96
N PRO A 57 8.04 8.92 -11.07
CA PRO A 57 8.27 8.37 -12.41
C PRO A 57 9.60 7.63 -12.56
N ASN A 58 10.63 8.01 -11.78
CA ASN A 58 11.95 7.36 -11.77
C ASN A 58 12.01 6.10 -10.87
N ASN A 59 10.86 5.53 -10.52
CA ASN A 59 10.74 4.32 -9.70
C ASN A 59 11.11 4.43 -8.22
N ARG A 60 11.46 5.63 -7.73
CA ARG A 60 11.71 5.84 -6.30
C ARG A 60 10.39 5.96 -5.54
N LYS A 61 10.35 5.45 -4.31
CA LYS A 61 9.16 5.53 -3.45
C LYS A 61 8.91 6.99 -3.07
N LEU A 62 7.68 7.47 -3.31
CA LEU A 62 7.21 8.82 -2.96
C LEU A 62 6.48 8.79 -1.61
N SER A 63 5.65 7.78 -1.37
CA SER A 63 5.00 7.60 -0.07
C SER A 63 4.77 6.13 0.24
N PHE A 64 4.57 5.84 1.53
CA PHE A 64 4.04 4.56 1.98
C PHE A 64 3.08 4.75 3.14
N THR A 65 2.15 3.82 3.29
CA THR A 65 1.26 3.75 4.44
C THR A 65 1.60 2.52 5.27
N ASP A 66 1.83 2.70 6.57
CA ASP A 66 1.87 1.61 7.57
C ASP A 66 0.98 1.98 8.75
N ARG A 67 0.27 1.01 9.34
CA ARG A 67 -0.49 1.22 10.60
C ARG A 67 -1.31 2.53 10.62
N HIS A 68 -1.98 2.85 9.50
CA HIS A 68 -2.80 4.05 9.36
C HIS A 68 -2.02 5.39 9.36
N ILE A 69 -0.71 5.38 9.09
CA ILE A 69 0.12 6.57 8.92
C ILE A 69 0.66 6.59 7.50
N VAL A 70 0.46 7.70 6.80
CA VAL A 70 1.09 7.99 5.51
C VAL A 70 2.41 8.70 5.75
N HIS A 71 3.50 8.09 5.32
CA HIS A 71 4.84 8.64 5.31
C HIS A 71 5.19 9.13 3.90
N ASN A 72 5.58 10.39 3.79
CA ASN A 72 6.02 10.99 2.53
C ASN A 72 7.54 11.10 2.52
N LEU A 73 8.12 10.79 1.37
CA LEU A 73 9.56 10.80 1.15
C LEU A 73 9.90 11.87 0.12
N ASP A 74 11.04 12.52 0.30
CA ASP A 74 11.59 13.38 -0.73
C ASP A 74 12.20 12.58 -1.90
N ALA A 75 12.68 13.29 -2.91
CA ALA A 75 13.31 12.67 -4.08
C ALA A 75 14.61 11.89 -3.76
N SER A 76 15.24 12.11 -2.60
CA SER A 76 16.37 11.32 -2.10
C SER A 76 15.95 10.08 -1.30
N VAL A 77 14.64 9.83 -1.13
CA VAL A 77 14.08 8.73 -0.32
C VAL A 77 14.34 8.94 1.18
N MET A 78 14.38 10.20 1.61
CA MET A 78 14.42 10.57 3.03
C MET A 78 13.04 11.02 3.51
N LEU A 79 12.73 10.76 4.79
CA LEU A 79 11.43 11.12 5.36
C LEU A 79 11.25 12.64 5.37
N GLU A 80 10.20 13.10 4.70
CA GLU A 80 9.86 14.51 4.59
C GLU A 80 8.67 14.90 5.46
N GLY A 81 7.77 13.96 5.76
CA GLY A 81 6.62 14.20 6.61
C GLY A 81 5.80 12.95 6.86
N SER A 82 4.97 12.97 7.90
CA SER A 82 4.05 11.88 8.23
C SER A 82 2.68 12.44 8.61
N SER A 83 1.62 11.72 8.30
CA SER A 83 0.24 12.12 8.60
C SER A 83 -0.66 10.91 8.85
N ASN A 84 -1.76 11.08 9.59
CA ASN A 84 -2.76 10.01 9.72
C ASN A 84 -3.42 9.71 8.36
N ALA A 85 -3.75 8.45 8.11
CA ALA A 85 -4.41 7.98 6.90
C ALA A 85 -5.94 8.17 6.99
N GLY A 86 -6.40 9.41 7.06
CA GLY A 86 -7.84 9.73 7.09
C GLY A 86 -8.38 10.18 5.73
N PRO A 87 -9.71 10.06 5.48
CA PRO A 87 -10.34 10.48 4.22
C PRO A 87 -10.24 11.99 3.94
N TRP A 88 -9.84 12.79 4.94
CA TRP A 88 -9.77 14.24 4.86
C TRP A 88 -8.35 14.81 5.01
N ILE A 89 -7.34 14.00 4.71
CA ILE A 89 -5.93 14.38 4.84
C ILE A 89 -5.25 14.33 3.48
N GLN A 90 -4.78 15.48 2.99
CA GLN A 90 -4.08 15.60 1.70
C GLN A 90 -2.67 16.15 1.93
N TYR A 91 -1.66 15.39 1.53
CA TYR A 91 -0.28 15.89 1.47
C TYR A 91 -0.02 16.60 0.14
N ASN A 92 0.52 17.82 0.22
CA ASN A 92 0.93 18.59 -0.94
C ASN A 92 2.45 18.55 -1.11
N PRO A 93 2.97 17.83 -2.12
CA PRO A 93 4.40 17.68 -2.32
C PRO A 93 5.09 18.96 -2.82
N ARG A 94 4.34 19.95 -3.34
CA ARG A 94 4.93 21.22 -3.79
C ARG A 94 5.31 22.12 -2.62
N PHE A 95 4.56 22.08 -1.53
CA PHE A 95 4.73 22.96 -0.37
C PHE A 95 5.17 22.23 0.91
N ARG A 96 5.32 20.91 0.86
CA ARG A 96 5.65 20.06 2.03
C ARG A 96 4.64 20.25 3.18
N GLN A 97 3.36 20.41 2.86
CA GLN A 97 2.30 20.69 3.83
C GLN A 97 1.26 19.56 3.83
N VAL A 98 0.70 19.30 5.01
CA VAL A 98 -0.42 18.37 5.21
C VAL A 98 -1.66 19.21 5.50
N TYR A 99 -2.67 19.09 4.65
CA TYR A 99 -3.98 19.69 4.85
C TYR A 99 -4.89 18.68 5.56
N GLN A 100 -5.58 19.13 6.61
CA GLN A 100 -6.63 18.36 7.29
C GLN A 100 -7.93 19.14 7.19
N TRP A 101 -8.94 18.58 6.52
CA TRP A 101 -10.27 19.17 6.43
C TRP A 101 -11.16 18.56 7.52
N ARG A 102 -12.05 19.36 8.09
CA ARG A 102 -13.14 18.87 8.96
C ARG A 102 -14.42 18.84 8.13
N GLU A 103 -15.26 17.84 8.32
CA GLU A 103 -16.63 17.87 7.81
C GLU A 103 -17.32 19.09 8.44
N SER A 104 -17.83 20.00 7.60
CA SER A 104 -18.73 21.05 8.09
C SER A 104 -20.05 20.36 8.46
N GLY A 105 -20.40 20.38 9.74
CA GLY A 105 -21.75 20.03 10.20
C GLY A 105 -22.80 21.03 9.73
#